data_AF-W1YB30-F1
#
_entry.id   AF-W1YB30-F1
#
_cell.length_a   1.000
_cell.length_b   1.000
_cell.length_c   1.000
_cell.angle_alpha   90.00
_cell.angle_beta   90.00
_cell.angle_gamma   90.00
#
_symmetry.space_group_name_H-M   'P 1'
#
loop_
_entity.id
_entity.type
_entity.pdbx_description
1 polymer ?
#
loop_
_entity_poly.entity_id
_entity_poly.type
_entity_poly.pdbx_seq_one_letter_code
_entity_poly.pdbx_strand_id
1 'polypeptide(L)' 'MMQGWLGFPYIYVLTLGILQSIPNDLYEAAYIDGANAWQKFRNITFPMILAVAAPTLISQYTFNFNNFSIMYLFNG' A
#
# COMPACT_ATOMS: atom_id res chain seq x y z
N MET A 1 7.22 -15.37 -8.78
CA MET A 1 5.74 -15.54 -8.80
C MET A 1 5.18 -15.96 -7.44
N MET A 2 5.74 -16.98 -6.76
CA MET A 2 5.22 -17.46 -5.46
C MET A 2 5.19 -16.40 -4.34
N GLN A 3 6.22 -15.55 -4.25
CA GLN A 3 6.27 -14.45 -3.27
C GLN A 3 5.20 -13.36 -3.50
N GLY A 4 4.79 -13.13 -4.74
CA GLY A 4 3.72 -12.17 -5.03
C GLY A 4 2.36 -12.69 -4.56
N TRP A 5 2.13 -14.00 -4.68
CA TRP A 5 0.90 -14.64 -4.20
C TRP A 5 0.84 -14.71 -2.67
N LEU A 6 1.98 -14.99 -2.02
CA LEU A 6 2.08 -14.99 -0.55
C LEU A 6 1.99 -13.59 0.07
N GLY A 7 2.49 -12.55 -0.62
CA GLY A 7 2.45 -11.17 -0.16
C GLY A 7 1.13 -10.44 -0.44
N PHE A 8 0.31 -10.92 -1.39
CA PHE A 8 -0.93 -10.27 -1.79
C PHE A 8 -1.95 -10.09 -0.64
N PRO A 9 -2.23 -11.09 0.21
CA PRO A 9 -3.19 -10.95 1.30
C PRO A 9 -2.79 -9.86 2.30
N TYR A 10 -1.48 -9.74 2.59
CA TYR A 10 -0.95 -8.72 3.47
C TYR A 10 -1.18 -7.31 2.93
N ILE A 11 -0.80 -7.08 1.66
CA ILE A 11 -0.99 -5.78 1.00
C ILE A 11 -2.49 -5.44 0.92
N TYR A 12 -3.32 -6.44 0.65
CA TYR A 12 -4.78 -6.26 0.58
C TYR A 12 -5.38 -5.80 1.90
N VAL A 13 -5.07 -6.50 3.01
CA VAL A 13 -5.55 -6.12 4.35
C VAL A 13 -5.04 -4.74 4.76
N LEU A 14 -3.76 -4.45 4.49
CA LEU A 14 -3.18 -3.15 4.78
C LEU A 14 -3.90 -2.04 4.02
N THR A 15 -4.11 -2.22 2.71
CA THR A 15 -4.80 -1.23 1.87
C THR A 15 -6.26 -1.05 2.30
N LEU A 16 -6.95 -2.13 2.68
CA LEU A 16 -8.32 -2.09 3.19
C LEU A 16 -8.43 -1.30 4.50
N GLY A 17 -7.53 -1.54 5.45
CA GLY A 17 -7.49 -0.80 6.71
C GLY A 17 -7.29 0.70 6.49
N ILE A 18 -6.42 1.07 5.55
CA ILE A 18 -6.17 2.47 5.21
C ILE A 18 -7.39 3.10 4.52
N LEU A 19 -8.02 2.39 3.58
CA LEU A 19 -9.24 2.87 2.92
C LEU A 19 -10.36 3.14 3.91
N GLN A 20 -10.49 2.31 4.96
CA GLN A 20 -11.48 2.50 6.01
C GLN A 20 -11.17 3.68 6.94
N SER A 21 -9.91 4.10 7.04
CA SER A 21 -9.51 5.25 7.87
C SER A 21 -9.67 6.59 7.16
N ILE A 22 -9.96 6.60 5.85
CA ILE A 22 -10.18 7.84 5.09
C ILE A 22 -11.53 8.44 5.48
N PRO A 23 -11.59 9.68 6.00
CA PRO A 23 -12.86 10.34 6.31
C PRO A 23 -13.72 10.52 5.05
N ASN A 24 -15.01 10.19 5.13
CA ASN A 24 -15.93 10.35 4.01
C ASN A 24 -16.12 11.82 3.59
N ASP A 25 -15.97 12.75 4.53
CA ASP A 25 -16.08 14.19 4.32
C ASP A 25 -15.16 14.70 3.20
N LEU A 26 -13.98 14.09 3.02
CA LEU A 26 -13.04 14.44 1.94
C LEU A 26 -13.57 14.06 0.56
N TYR A 27 -14.30 12.95 0.45
CA TYR A 27 -14.93 12.53 -0.80
C TYR A 27 -16.19 13.33 -1.12
N GLU A 28 -16.92 13.78 -0.09
CA GLU A 28 -18.05 14.69 -0.21
C GLU A 28 -17.59 16.08 -0.64
N ALA A 29 -16.56 16.64 -0.01
CA ALA A 29 -15.94 17.90 -0.44
C ALA A 29 -15.49 17.84 -1.90
N ALA A 30 -14.78 16.77 -2.28
CA ALA A 30 -14.36 16.58 -3.68
C ALA A 30 -15.54 16.33 -4.64
N TYR A 31 -16.69 15.85 -4.17
CA TYR A 31 -17.90 15.78 -4.99
C TYR A 31 -18.50 17.17 -5.22
N ILE A 32 -18.57 17.99 -4.18
CA ILE A 32 -19.04 19.38 -4.24
C ILE A 32 -18.13 20.22 -5.17
N ASP A 33 -16.82 19.99 -5.11
CA ASP A 33 -15.82 20.63 -5.97
C ASP A 33 -15.84 20.12 -7.44
N GLY A 34 -16.72 19.17 -7.77
CA GLY A 34 -16.86 18.64 -9.13
C GLY A 34 -15.72 17.72 -9.58
N ALA A 35 -14.95 17.13 -8.66
CA ALA A 35 -13.82 16.27 -9.00
C ALA A 35 -14.30 14.93 -9.60
N ASN A 36 -13.64 14.51 -10.68
CA ASN A 36 -13.87 13.22 -11.31
C ASN A 36 -13.24 12.06 -10.51
N ALA A 37 -13.60 10.81 -10.84
CA ALA A 37 -13.12 9.62 -10.10
C ALA A 37 -11.59 9.49 -10.06
N TRP A 38 -10.89 9.87 -11.14
CA TRP A 38 -9.43 9.81 -11.20
C TRP A 38 -8.76 10.88 -10.32
N GLN A 39 -9.34 12.08 -10.26
CA GLN A 39 -8.90 13.16 -9.39
C GLN A 39 -9.09 12.79 -7.92
N LYS A 40 -10.24 12.19 -7.56
CA LYS A 40 -10.47 11.66 -6.21
C LYS A 40 -9.43 10.60 -5.85
N PHE A 41 -9.17 9.65 -6.74
CA PHE A 41 -8.15 8.63 -6.52
C PHE A 41 -6.75 9.23 -6.34
N ARG A 42 -6.28 10.08 -7.26
CA ARG A 42 -4.92 10.60 -7.25
C ARG A 42 -4.67 11.62 -6.13
N ASN A 43 -5.68 12.39 -5.72
CA ASN A 43 -5.52 13.47 -4.76
C ASN A 43 -5.94 13.09 -3.33
N ILE A 44 -6.82 12.09 -3.15
CA ILE A 44 -7.31 11.66 -1.84
C ILE A 44 -6.79 10.26 -1.53
N THR A 45 -7.22 9.27 -2.32
CA THR A 45 -7.02 7.86 -2.00
C THR A 45 -5.55 7.43 -2.06
N PHE A 46 -4.87 7.73 -3.18
CA PHE A 46 -3.49 7.35 -3.43
C PHE A 46 -2.48 7.95 -2.43
N PRO A 47 -2.47 9.27 -2.16
CA PRO A 47 -1.53 9.85 -1.19
C PRO A 47 -1.77 9.35 0.24
N MET A 48 -3.02 9.07 0.64
CA MET A 48 -3.30 8.49 1.96
C MET A 48 -2.81 7.05 2.09
N ILE A 49 -3.04 6.23 1.06
CA ILE A 49 -2.49 4.86 1.01
C ILE A 49 -0.96 4.93 1.08
N LEU A 50 -0.33 5.83 0.32
CA LEU A 50 1.12 5.97 0.29
C LEU A 50 1.70 6.41 1.65
N ALA A 51 1.05 7.34 2.34
CA ALA A 51 1.51 7.83 3.65
C ALA A 51 1.62 6.70 4.69
N VAL A 52 0.69 5.72 4.63
CA VAL A 52 0.67 4.59 5.57
C VAL A 52 1.47 3.39 5.03
N ALA A 53 1.47 3.16 3.72
CA ALA A 53 2.17 2.04 3.10
C ALA A 53 3.67 2.27 2.94
N ALA A 54 4.14 3.51 2.77
CA ALA A 54 5.55 3.80 2.50
C ALA A 54 6.53 3.28 3.58
N PRO A 55 6.29 3.46 4.89
CA PRO A 55 7.18 2.90 5.93
C PRO A 55 7.24 1.38 5.86
N THR A 56 6.08 0.75 5.65
CA THR A 56 5.94 -0.70 5.54
C THR A 56 6.68 -1.26 4.32
N LEU A 57 6.57 -0.59 3.18
CA LEU A 57 7.26 -0.96 1.94
C LEU A 57 8.78 -0.83 2.09
N ILE A 58 9.26 0.23 2.73
CA ILE A 58 10.70 0.41 3.02
C ILE A 58 11.18 -0.72 3.95
N SER A 59 10.45 -1.02 5.02
CA SER A 59 10.80 -2.10 5.94
C SER A 59 10.84 -3.46 5.26
N GLN A 60 9.86 -3.76 4.38
CA GLN A 60 9.85 -5.00 3.61
C GLN A 60 11.00 -5.07 2.61
N TYR A 61 11.32 -3.96 1.96
CA TYR A 61 12.47 -3.89 1.06
C TYR A 61 13.77 -4.16 1.81
N THR A 62 14.01 -3.49 2.93
CA THR A 62 15.19 -3.72 3.78
C THR A 62 15.25 -5.15 4.31
N PHE A 63 14.11 -5.73 4.69
CA PHE A 63 14.02 -7.13 5.15
C PHE A 63 14.37 -8.13 4.04
N ASN A 64 13.88 -7.92 2.83
CA ASN A 64 14.22 -8.78 1.68
C ASN A 64 15.69 -8.60 1.26
N PHE A 65 16.22 -7.37 1.34
CA PHE A 65 17.63 -7.09 1.01
C PHE A 65 18.60 -7.76 1.99
N ASN A 66 18.26 -7.81 3.28
CA ASN A 66 19.07 -8.47 4.31
C ASN A 66 18.82 -9.98 4.43
N ASN A 67 18.00 -10.57 3.56
CA ASN A 67 17.66 -12.00 3.62
C ASN A 67 18.77 -12.88 3.03
N PHE A 68 20.00 -12.72 3.53
CA PHE A 68 21.18 -13.52 3.16
C PHE A 68 21.01 -15.02 3.49
N SER A 69 20.12 -15.34 4.43
CA SER A 69 19.79 -16.72 4.83
C SER A 69 19.19 -17.54 3.68
N ILE A 70 18.34 -16.95 2.82
CA ILE A 70 17.81 -17.65 1.64
C ILE A 70 18.88 -17.90 0.59
N MET A 71 19.75 -16.91 0.33
CA MET A 71 20.85 -17.07 -0.64
C MET A 71 21.84 -18.15 -0.21
N TYR A 72 22.16 -18.22 1.09
CA TYR A 72 23.05 -19.24 1.63
C TYR A 72 22.42 -20.64 1.64
N LEU A 73 21.11 -20.77 1.92
CA LEU A 73 20.40 -22.05 1.89
C LEU A 73 20.16 -22.61 0.47
N PHE A 74 20.17 -21.78 -0.56
CA PHE A 74 19.95 -22.20 -1.95
C PHE A 74 21.24 -22.37 -2.78
N ASN A 75 22.36 -21.74 -2.36
CA ASN A 75 23.70 -21.93 -2.98
C ASN A 75 24.63 -22.85 -2.17
N GLY A 76 24.15 -23.40 -1.04
CA GLY A 76 24.82 -24.43 -0.26
C GLY A 76 24.45 -25.83 -0.71
#